data_AF-A0A382C9Z6-F1
#
_entry.id   AF-A0A382C9Z6-F1
#
_cell.length_a   1.000
_cell.length_b   1.000
_cell.length_c   1.000
_cell.angle_alpha   90.00
_cell.angle_beta   90.00
_cell.angle_gamma   90.00
#
_symmetry.space_group_name_H-M   'P 1'
#
loop_
_entity.id
_entity.type
_entity.pdbx_description
1 polymer ?
#
loop_
_entity_poly.entity_id
_entity_poly.type
_entity_poly.pdbx_seq_one_letter_code
_entity_poly.pdbx_strand_id
1 'polypeptide(L)'
;MGLLIECPACKLRGGLKRKLCKCGHNVQKTGSKNYWIDYYINGKRTRERIGRSKQAAENRLREVQTAKAEGRHINKNKNAIT
;
A
#
# COMPACT_ATOMS: atom_id res chain seq x y z
N MET A 1 4.93 9.23 -2.34
CA MET A 1 3.99 8.12 -2.59
C MET A 1 4.76 6.82 -2.43
N GLY A 2 4.13 5.71 -2.04
CA GLY A 2 4.88 4.47 -1.91
C GLY A 2 4.05 3.25 -1.57
N LEU A 3 4.66 2.08 -1.78
CA LEU A 3 4.11 0.79 -1.40
C LEU A 3 4.54 0.44 0.02
N LEU A 4 3.57 0.05 0.85
CA LEU A 4 3.77 -0.39 2.21
C LEU A 4 3.34 -1.85 2.36
N ILE A 5 4.00 -2.56 3.28
CA ILE A 5 3.61 -3.88 3.75
C ILE A 5 3.04 -3.74 5.16
N GLU A 6 1.89 -4.36 5.40
CA GLU A 6 1.33 -4.58 6.73
C GLU A 6 1.86 -5.88 7.33
N CYS A 7 2.40 -5.79 8.54
CA CYS A 7 2.80 -6.95 9.30
C CYS A 7 1.57 -7.78 9.70
N PRO A 8 1.49 -9.08 9.36
CA PRO A 8 0.33 -9.88 9.72
C PRO A 8 0.17 -10.05 11.23
N ALA A 9 1.28 -10.01 11.99
CA ALA A 9 1.31 -10.20 13.44
C ALA A 9 0.85 -8.96 14.23
N CYS A 10 1.40 -7.78 13.95
CA CYS A 10 1.12 -6.56 14.74
C CYS A 10 0.40 -5.45 13.96
N LYS A 11 0.02 -5.70 12.70
CA LYS A 11 -0.67 -4.76 11.78
C LYS A 11 0.07 -3.44 11.53
N LEU A 12 1.31 -3.30 12.00
CA LEU A 12 2.15 -2.14 11.66
C LEU A 12 2.52 -2.16 10.19
N ARG A 13 2.48 -0.97 9.58
CA ARG A 13 2.80 -0.74 8.18
C ARG A 13 4.22 -0.22 8.05
N GLY A 14 5.00 -0.81 7.16
CA GLY A 14 6.37 -0.40 6.88
C GLY A 14 6.66 -0.39 5.38
N GLY A 15 7.75 0.26 4.97
CA GLY A 15 8.16 0.27 3.57
C GLY A 15 8.50 -1.13 3.05
N LEU A 16 8.31 -1.35 1.74
CA LEU A 16 8.57 -2.63 1.06
C LEU A 16 9.97 -3.23 1.31
N LYS A 17 10.99 -2.38 1.47
CA LYS A 17 12.39 -2.80 1.70
C LYS A 17 12.66 -3.34 3.11
N ARG A 18 11.74 -3.17 4.06
CA ARG A 18 11.91 -3.60 5.45
C ARG A 18 11.74 -5.12 5.55
N LYS A 19 12.79 -5.83 5.99
CA LYS A 19 12.77 -7.29 6.21
C LYS A 19 12.04 -7.68 7.50
N LEU A 20 12.37 -7.03 8.61
CA LEU A 20 11.84 -7.33 9.94
C LEU A 20 10.93 -6.20 10.43
N CYS A 21 9.74 -6.54 10.94
CA CYS A 21 8.86 -5.60 11.62
C CYS A 21 9.42 -5.19 12.99
N LYS A 22 8.85 -4.15 13.60
CA LYS A 22 9.22 -3.69 14.96
C LYS A 22 8.95 -4.78 16.00
N CYS A 23 7.95 -5.64 15.75
CA CYS A 23 7.67 -6.81 16.59
C CYS A 23 8.57 -8.02 16.31
N GLY A 24 9.64 -7.89 15.52
CA GLY A 24 10.55 -8.99 15.17
C GLY A 24 10.07 -9.92 14.04
N HIS A 25 8.81 -9.84 13.62
CA HIS A 25 8.28 -10.70 12.55
C HIS A 25 8.90 -10.39 11.17
N ASN A 26 9.29 -11.43 10.42
CA ASN A 26 9.83 -11.27 9.06
C ASN A 26 8.70 -11.03 8.04
N VAL A 27 8.53 -9.78 7.63
CA VAL A 27 7.43 -9.36 6.75
C VAL A 27 7.70 -9.60 5.27
N GLN A 28 8.93 -9.89 4.85
CA GLN A 28 9.19 -10.22 3.45
C GLN A 28 8.89 -11.67 3.12
N LYS A 29 9.22 -12.60 4.04
CA LYS A 29 9.04 -14.05 3.83
C LYS A 29 7.61 -14.54 4.09
N THR A 30 6.76 -13.77 4.77
CA THR A 30 5.40 -14.21 5.10
C THR A 30 4.43 -14.16 3.92
N GLY A 31 3.63 -15.20 3.72
CA GLY A 31 2.62 -15.29 2.64
C GLY A 31 1.28 -14.60 2.95
N SER A 32 1.06 -14.14 4.19
CA SER A 32 -0.22 -13.56 4.66
C SER A 32 -0.20 -12.04 4.85
N LYS A 33 0.80 -11.35 4.29
CA LYS A 33 0.92 -9.90 4.37
C LYS A 33 -0.08 -9.18 3.45
N ASN A 34 -0.59 -8.05 3.92
CA ASN A 34 -1.36 -7.12 3.10
C ASN A 34 -0.44 -6.01 2.57
N TYR A 35 -0.71 -5.58 1.34
CA TYR A 35 -0.08 -4.44 0.71
C TYR A 35 -1.01 -3.23 0.78
N TRP A 36 -0.37 -2.08 0.94
CA TRP A 36 -1.01 -0.77 0.98
C TRP A 36 -0.26 0.16 0.04
N ILE A 37 -0.97 1.13 -0.51
CA ILE A 37 -0.34 2.29 -1.16
C ILE A 37 -0.57 3.54 -0.32
N ASP A 38 0.42 4.43 -0.30
CA ASP A 38 0.41 5.70 0.42
C ASP A 38 0.63 6.81 -0.59
N TYR A 39 -0.33 7.73 -0.70
CA TYR A 39 -0.31 8.82 -1.67
C TYR A 39 -1.03 10.06 -1.12
N TYR A 40 -0.96 11.16 -1.87
CA TYR A 40 -1.65 12.40 -1.54
C TYR A 40 -2.70 12.68 -2.60
N ILE A 41 -3.90 13.04 -2.15
CA ILE A 41 -5.01 13.54 -2.98
C ILE A 41 -5.43 14.88 -2.39
N ASN A 42 -5.44 15.95 -3.18
CA ASN A 42 -5.81 17.30 -2.74
C ASN A 42 -5.10 17.73 -1.44
N GLY A 43 -3.79 17.47 -1.34
CA GLY A 43 -2.98 17.78 -0.14
C GLY A 43 -3.19 16.83 1.06
N LYS A 44 -4.19 15.94 1.04
CA LYS A 44 -4.46 14.98 2.11
C LYS A 44 -3.77 13.64 1.87
N ARG A 45 -2.99 13.19 2.87
CA ARG A 45 -2.39 11.85 2.87
C ARG A 45 -3.48 10.78 2.94
N THR A 46 -3.47 9.86 1.99
CA THR A 46 -4.40 8.75 1.86
C THR A 46 -3.61 7.45 1.82
N ARG A 47 -4.10 6.46 2.58
CA ARG A 47 -3.58 5.09 2.57
C ARG A 47 -4.69 4.16 2.14
N GLU A 48 -4.43 3.38 1.10
CA GLU A 48 -5.40 2.46 0.51
C GLU A 48 -4.90 1.03 0.68
N ARG A 49 -5.73 0.18 1.28
CA ARG A 49 -5.45 -1.25 1.43
C ARG A 49 -5.79 -1.94 0.11
N ILE A 50 -4.82 -2.67 -0.44
CA ILE A 50 -5.01 -3.40 -1.70
C ILE A 50 -5.27 -4.90 -1.45
N GLY A 51 -4.69 -5.44 -0.37
CA GLY A 51 -4.81 -6.87 -0.03
C GLY A 51 -3.51 -7.62 -0.28
N ARG A 52 -3.60 -8.93 -0.57
CA ARG A 52 -2.42 -9.83 -0.53
C ARG A 52 -1.59 -9.85 -1.82
N SER A 53 -2.12 -9.31 -2.93
CA SER A 53 -1.41 -9.27 -4.21
C SER A 53 -0.46 -8.08 -4.30
N LYS A 54 0.85 -8.35 -4.36
CA LYS A 54 1.88 -7.34 -4.58
C LYS A 54 1.69 -6.63 -5.92
N GLN A 55 1.46 -7.42 -6.98
CA GLN A 55 1.30 -6.91 -8.33
C GLN A 55 0.08 -5.98 -8.44
N ALA A 56 -1.04 -6.33 -7.81
CA ALA A 56 -2.22 -5.46 -7.77
C ALA A 56 -1.90 -4.12 -7.11
N ALA A 57 -1.11 -4.13 -6.04
CA ALA A 57 -0.73 -2.90 -5.33
C ALA A 57 0.27 -2.04 -6.12
N GLU A 58 1.19 -2.65 -6.86
CA GLU A 58 2.10 -1.95 -7.79
C GLU A 58 1.33 -1.34 -8.96
N ASN A 59 0.38 -2.08 -9.54
CA ASN A 59 -0.48 -1.58 -10.62
C ASN A 59 -1.32 -0.40 -10.15
N ARG A 60 -1.95 -0.52 -8.99
CA ARG A 60 -2.72 0.58 -8.40
C ARG A 60 -1.86 1.81 -8.12
N LEU A 61 -0.64 1.64 -7.61
CA LEU A 61 0.28 2.75 -7.41
C LEU A 61 0.60 3.46 -8.72
N ARG A 62 0.82 2.71 -9.80
CA ARG A 62 1.07 3.25 -11.14
C ARG A 62 -0.12 4.06 -11.67
N GLU A 63 -1.35 3.53 -11.55
CA GLU A 63 -2.57 4.26 -11.91
C GLU A 63 -2.68 5.60 -11.20
N VAL A 64 -2.43 5.62 -9.88
CA VAL A 64 -2.48 6.85 -9.08
C VAL A 64 -1.39 7.83 -9.50
N GLN A 65 -0.18 7.34 -9.82
CA GLN A 65 0.91 8.16 -10.33
C GLN A 65 0.57 8.78 -11.68
N THR A 66 0.05 7.99 -12.62
CA THR A 66 -0.38 8.45 -13.94
C THR A 66 -1.49 9.48 -13.83
N ALA A 67 -2.54 9.20 -13.06
CA ALA A 67 -3.63 10.15 -12.84
C ALA A 67 -3.13 11.48 -12.24
N LYS A 68 -2.17 11.42 -11.31
CA LYS A 68 -1.57 12.62 -10.73
C LYS A 68 -0.74 13.41 -11.76
N ALA A 69 0.03 12.73 -12.61
CA ALA A 69 0.81 13.38 -13.67
C ALA A 69 -0.07 14.04 -14.74
N GLU A 70 -1.21 13.41 -15.05
CA GLU A 70 -2.19 13.90 -16.03
C GLU A 70 -3.21 14.90 -15.45
N GLY A 71 -3.12 15.22 -14.15
CA GLY A 71 -4.10 16.09 -13.47
C GLY A 71 -5.52 15.51 -13.39
N ARG A 72 -5.67 14.19 -13.54
CA ARG A 72 -6.96 13.49 -13.49
C ARG A 72 -7.39 13.19 -12.05
N HIS A 73 -8.69 12.99 -11.86
CA HIS A 73 -9.25 12.60 -10.57
C HIS A 73 -8.86 11.17 -10.18
N ILE A 74 -8.35 10.99 -8.96
CA ILE A 74 -8.05 9.67 -8.40
C ILE A 74 -9.30 9.11 -7.74
N ASN A 75 -9.96 8.17 -8.41
CA ASN A 75 -11.05 7.41 -7.82
C ASN A 75 -10.50 6.46 -6.74
N LYS A 76 -11.02 6.53 -5.52
CA LYS A 76 -10.70 5.55 -4.47
C LYS A 76 -11.34 4.21 -4.82
N ASN A 77 -10.59 3.13 -4.67
CA ASN A 77 -11.13 1.80 -4.89
C ASN A 77 -12.17 1.50 -3.78
N LYS A 78 -13.45 1.37 -4.15
CA LYS A 78 -14.56 1.11 -3.24
C LYS A 78 -14.50 -0.29 -2.61
N ASN A 79 -13.71 -1.19 -3.20
CA ASN A 79 -13.49 -2.56 -2.73
C ASN A 79 -12.30 -2.68 -1.76
N ALA A 80 -11.70 -1.56 -1.33
CA ALA A 80 -10.72 -1.58 -0.25
C ALA A 80 -11.42 -1.99 1.04
N ILE A 81 -11.49 -3.30 1.31
CA ILE A 81 -12.14 -3.87 2.49
C ILE A 81 -11.52 -3.21 3.74
N THR A 82 -12.33 -2.38 4.41
CA THR A 82 -12.04 -1.76 5.72
C THR A 82 -11.75 -2.79 6.78
#